data_AF-Q9HP37-F1
#
_entry.id   AF-Q9HP37-F1
#
_cell.length_a   1.000
_cell.length_b   1.000
_cell.length_c   1.000
_cell.angle_alpha   90.00
_cell.angle_beta   90.00
_cell.angle_gamma   90.00
#
_symmetry.space_group_name_H-M   'P 1'
#
loop_
_entity.id
_entity.type
_entity.pdbx_description
1 polymer ?
#
loop_
_entity_poly.entity_id
_entity_poly.type
_entity_poly.pdbx_seq_one_letter_code
_entity_poly.pdbx_strand_id
1 'polypeptide(L)'
;MVDFQSRNTRRNDDDDDAAESSDDGTAESTPDNEDSTDAHHDDDVSQVGVAVVTVSSSRSLSDDPAGDAVVAAVEAAGHEVATRELVTDRYDRVQGALDNLTGRDDVAAVITTGGTGVTPDDVTVDAARPLFDMELPGFGEEFRRRSAADIGTKIIGSRATGGVVGGTLVFCLPGSEHAATLGTDEIILPELAHLAGLAGHNTDA
;
A
#
# COMPACT_ATOMS: atom_id res chain seq x y z
N MET A 1 0.07 -28.67 -37.82
CA MET A 1 1.24 -28.48 -38.69
C MET A 1 0.89 -27.31 -39.61
N VAL A 2 1.35 -26.10 -39.25
CA VAL A 2 1.04 -24.87 -39.99
C VAL A 2 2.33 -24.42 -40.68
N ASP A 3 2.21 -24.22 -41.99
CA ASP A 3 3.30 -24.03 -42.95
C ASP A 3 3.79 -22.57 -42.92
N PHE A 4 5.11 -22.36 -42.81
CA PHE A 4 5.76 -21.05 -42.78
C PHE A 4 6.61 -20.92 -44.05
N GLN A 5 5.99 -20.46 -45.14
CA GLN A 5 6.74 -20.16 -46.36
C GLN A 5 7.32 -18.74 -46.32
N SER A 6 8.63 -18.71 -46.47
CA SER A 6 9.52 -17.56 -46.59
C SER A 6 9.10 -16.55 -47.66
N ARG A 7 9.52 -15.29 -47.49
CA ARG A 7 10.27 -14.54 -48.51
C ARG A 7 10.94 -13.28 -47.93
N ASN A 8 12.11 -13.02 -48.49
CA ASN A 8 13.19 -12.15 -48.05
C ASN A 8 13.34 -10.96 -49.04
N THR A 9 14.06 -9.92 -48.58
CA THR A 9 14.72 -8.83 -49.34
C THR A 9 13.77 -7.76 -49.95
N ARG A 10 14.00 -6.46 -49.81
CA ARG A 10 15.17 -5.69 -50.29
C ARG A 10 15.25 -4.30 -49.64
N ARG A 11 16.50 -3.81 -49.53
CA ARG A 11 16.89 -2.41 -49.34
C ARG A 11 16.45 -1.54 -50.51
N ASN A 12 16.22 -0.26 -50.27
CA ASN A 12 16.60 0.82 -51.17
C ASN A 12 16.95 2.04 -50.33
N ASP A 13 18.24 2.38 -50.35
CA ASP A 13 18.71 3.76 -50.21
C ASP A 13 18.28 4.50 -51.48
N ASP A 14 17.88 5.76 -51.37
CA ASP A 14 18.25 6.84 -52.30
C ASP A 14 17.57 8.16 -51.85
N ASP A 15 18.33 9.23 -52.11
CA ASP A 15 17.89 10.58 -52.44
C ASP A 15 17.86 11.72 -51.38
N ASP A 16 18.64 12.75 -51.76
CA ASP A 16 18.31 14.18 -51.80
C ASP A 16 19.07 15.15 -50.89
N ASP A 17 20.15 15.68 -51.48
CA ASP A 17 20.44 17.08 -51.81
C ASP A 17 19.94 18.23 -50.91
N ALA A 18 20.90 19.12 -50.67
CA ALA A 18 20.82 20.35 -49.89
C ALA A 18 20.07 21.51 -50.59
N ALA A 19 19.40 22.36 -49.80
CA ALA A 19 19.39 23.82 -49.99
C ALA A 19 18.74 24.53 -48.78
N GLU A 20 19.35 25.63 -48.36
CA GLU A 20 18.85 26.56 -47.34
C GLU A 20 17.80 27.53 -47.90
N SER A 21 16.84 27.95 -47.06
CA SER A 21 16.29 29.31 -47.09
C SER A 21 15.50 29.65 -45.82
N SER A 22 15.82 30.81 -45.25
CA SER A 22 15.08 31.59 -44.25
C SER A 22 13.67 31.98 -44.71
N ASP A 23 12.68 32.08 -43.80
CA ASP A 23 11.94 33.32 -43.44
C ASP A 23 10.64 33.06 -42.62
N ASP A 24 10.44 33.92 -41.62
CA ASP A 24 9.25 34.48 -40.93
C ASP A 24 7.98 33.68 -40.51
N GLY A 25 7.49 34.02 -39.30
CA GLY A 25 6.12 33.90 -38.78
C GLY A 25 5.66 32.50 -38.34
N THR A 26 5.19 32.24 -37.12
CA THR A 26 3.97 32.79 -36.52
C THR A 26 3.88 32.30 -35.06
N ALA A 27 3.39 33.14 -34.15
CA ALA A 27 3.10 32.78 -32.77
C ALA A 27 1.93 31.78 -32.68
N GLU A 28 2.17 30.62 -32.07
CA GLU A 28 1.13 29.78 -31.49
C GLU A 28 1.52 29.48 -30.03
N SER A 29 0.84 30.18 -29.13
CA SER A 29 0.80 29.89 -27.71
C SER A 29 0.13 28.54 -27.54
N THR A 30 0.91 27.52 -27.23
CA THR A 30 0.39 26.26 -26.67
C THR A 30 -0.29 26.60 -25.35
N PRO A 31 -1.58 26.26 -25.14
CA PRO A 31 -2.16 26.40 -23.83
C PRO A 31 -1.48 25.37 -22.93
N ASP A 32 -0.85 25.87 -21.86
CA ASP A 32 -0.45 25.07 -20.71
C ASP A 32 -1.68 24.27 -20.28
N ASN A 33 -1.64 22.97 -20.53
CA ASN A 33 -2.57 22.04 -19.91
C ASN A 33 -2.11 21.96 -18.44
N GLU A 34 -2.56 22.93 -17.65
CA GLU A 34 -2.49 22.89 -16.20
C GLU A 34 -3.15 21.60 -15.77
N ASP A 35 -2.29 20.63 -15.44
CA ASP A 35 -2.63 19.36 -14.83
C ASP A 35 -3.57 19.64 -13.65
N SER A 36 -4.85 19.43 -13.91
CA SER A 36 -5.92 19.62 -12.94
C SER A 36 -5.89 18.42 -11.99
N THR A 37 -4.83 18.33 -11.20
CA THR A 37 -4.81 17.55 -9.96
C THR A 37 -5.45 18.41 -8.87
N ASP A 38 -6.74 18.71 -9.05
CA ASP A 38 -7.59 19.17 -7.95
C ASP A 38 -7.80 17.98 -7.01
N ALA A 39 -6.77 17.71 -6.20
CA ALA A 39 -6.87 16.80 -5.09
C ALA A 39 -7.74 17.49 -4.02
N HIS A 40 -8.96 16.99 -3.85
CA HIS A 40 -9.87 17.44 -2.81
C HIS A 40 -9.35 16.97 -1.44
N HIS A 41 -8.38 17.71 -0.86
CA HIS A 41 -7.79 17.46 0.47
C HIS A 41 -8.65 18.03 1.63
N ASP A 42 -9.95 18.26 1.40
CA ASP A 42 -10.80 18.90 2.43
C ASP A 42 -11.00 17.98 3.65
N ASP A 43 -10.80 16.67 3.47
CA ASP A 43 -10.97 15.65 4.50
C ASP A 43 -9.65 15.27 5.21
N ASP A 44 -8.49 15.83 4.83
CA ASP A 44 -7.19 15.40 5.38
C ASP A 44 -7.06 15.73 6.88
N VAL A 45 -6.77 14.71 7.69
CA VAL A 45 -6.46 14.91 9.12
C VAL A 45 -4.99 15.21 9.36
N SER A 46 -4.69 16.17 10.24
CA SER A 46 -3.31 16.63 10.48
C SER A 46 -2.42 15.62 11.20
N GLN A 47 -3.00 14.70 11.97
CA GLN A 47 -2.30 13.68 12.73
C GLN A 47 -3.21 12.47 12.91
N VAL A 48 -2.67 11.27 12.73
CA VAL A 48 -3.40 10.00 12.81
C VAL A 48 -2.85 9.19 13.99
N GLY A 49 -3.73 8.69 14.85
CA GLY A 49 -3.37 7.72 15.88
C GLY A 49 -3.32 6.30 15.29
N VAL A 50 -2.16 5.66 15.37
CA VAL A 50 -1.88 4.35 14.77
C VAL A 50 -1.60 3.32 15.86
N ALA A 51 -2.32 2.20 15.80
CA ALA A 51 -2.01 1.00 16.56
C ALA A 51 -1.12 0.06 15.73
N VAL A 52 0.00 -0.39 16.30
CA VAL A 52 0.91 -1.33 15.65
C VAL A 52 0.78 -2.70 16.31
N VAL A 53 0.47 -3.74 15.54
CA VAL A 53 0.25 -5.11 16.07
C VAL A 53 1.18 -6.11 15.39
N THR A 54 2.07 -6.72 16.15
CA THR A 54 2.89 -7.83 15.64
C THR A 54 2.20 -9.15 15.94
N VAL A 55 1.91 -9.93 14.89
CA VAL A 55 1.33 -11.27 14.98
C VAL A 55 2.44 -12.30 14.86
N SER A 56 2.82 -12.91 15.98
CA SER A 56 3.88 -13.91 16.03
C SER A 56 3.80 -14.78 17.29
N SER A 57 4.10 -16.07 17.16
CA SER A 57 4.34 -16.98 18.28
C SER A 57 5.80 -17.04 18.74
N SER A 58 6.75 -16.52 17.96
CA SER A 58 8.18 -16.66 18.21
C SER A 58 8.90 -15.36 18.60
N ARG A 59 8.31 -14.20 18.30
CA ARG A 59 8.89 -12.88 18.61
C ARG A 59 8.52 -12.40 20.02
N SER A 60 9.27 -11.42 20.48
CA SER A 60 8.93 -10.56 21.61
C SER A 60 9.03 -9.10 21.18
N LEU A 61 8.47 -8.17 21.96
CA LEU A 61 8.61 -6.74 21.68
C LEU A 61 10.07 -6.25 21.67
N SER A 62 10.99 -6.98 22.30
CA SER A 62 12.43 -6.67 22.27
C SER A 62 13.15 -7.26 21.05
N ASP A 63 12.48 -8.10 20.27
CA ASP A 63 13.01 -8.78 19.07
C ASP A 63 11.92 -8.77 17.98
N ASP A 64 11.55 -7.55 17.58
CA ASP A 64 10.50 -7.32 16.60
C ASP A 64 10.88 -6.22 15.60
N PRO A 65 11.82 -6.52 14.68
CA PRO A 65 12.32 -5.53 13.73
C PRO A 65 11.25 -4.99 12.77
N ALA A 66 10.23 -5.79 12.44
CA ALA A 66 9.15 -5.32 11.58
C ALA A 66 8.25 -4.31 12.31
N GLY A 67 7.84 -4.60 13.56
CA GLY A 67 7.10 -3.63 14.36
C GLY A 67 7.93 -2.39 14.69
N ASP A 68 9.24 -2.53 14.92
CA ASP A 68 10.15 -1.40 15.13
C ASP A 68 10.20 -0.49 13.90
N ALA A 69 10.27 -1.07 12.70
CA ALA A 69 10.26 -0.33 11.44
C ALA A 69 8.95 0.44 11.24
N VAL A 70 7.80 -0.18 11.51
CA VAL A 70 6.49 0.48 11.40
C VAL A 70 6.38 1.64 12.38
N VAL A 71 6.79 1.45 13.65
CA VAL A 71 6.78 2.53 14.65
C VAL A 71 7.64 3.70 14.21
N ALA A 72 8.89 3.43 13.81
CA ALA A 72 9.81 4.48 13.39
C ALA A 72 9.28 5.25 12.17
N ALA A 73 8.67 4.57 11.21
CA ALA A 73 8.07 5.18 10.03
C ALA A 73 6.89 6.10 10.38
N VAL A 74 5.97 5.62 11.21
CA VAL A 74 4.80 6.38 11.67
C VAL A 74 5.22 7.64 12.41
N GLU A 75 6.15 7.53 13.35
CA GLU A 75 6.66 8.67 14.12
C GLU A 75 7.41 9.67 13.22
N ALA A 76 8.22 9.17 12.27
CA ALA A 76 8.96 10.02 11.34
C ALA A 76 8.04 10.81 10.39
N ALA A 77 6.86 10.26 10.06
CA ALA A 77 5.83 10.93 9.28
C ALA A 77 5.01 11.96 10.09
N GLY A 78 5.25 12.09 11.39
CA GLY A 78 4.54 13.04 12.27
C GLY A 78 3.19 12.53 12.78
N HIS A 79 2.93 11.23 12.67
CA HIS A 79 1.77 10.57 13.25
C HIS A 79 2.08 10.01 14.64
N GLU A 80 1.05 9.61 15.38
CA GLU A 80 1.20 9.09 16.73
C GLU A 80 1.06 7.56 16.75
N VAL A 81 1.97 6.88 17.43
CA VAL A 81 1.79 5.47 17.78
C VAL A 81 1.00 5.39 19.08
N ALA A 82 -0.33 5.26 18.98
CA ALA A 82 -1.24 5.23 20.12
C ALA A 82 -1.03 3.99 21.00
N THR A 83 -0.67 2.86 20.38
CA THR A 83 -0.31 1.63 21.09
C THR A 83 0.52 0.70 20.21
N ARG A 84 1.30 -0.15 20.87
CA ARG A 84 2.02 -1.26 20.22
C ARG A 84 1.76 -2.55 20.99
N GLU A 85 1.32 -3.56 20.26
CA GLU A 85 0.96 -4.87 20.83
C GLU A 85 1.64 -6.01 20.08
N LEU A 86 1.85 -7.12 20.78
CA LEU A 86 2.27 -8.39 20.19
C LEU A 86 1.26 -9.45 20.59
N VAL A 87 0.70 -10.13 19.58
CA VAL A 87 -0.29 -11.19 19.76
C VAL A 87 0.18 -12.48 19.11
N THR A 88 -0.24 -13.60 19.70
CA THR A 88 0.02 -14.91 19.11
C THR A 88 -0.74 -15.06 17.80
N ASP A 89 -0.18 -15.84 16.87
CA ASP A 89 -0.70 -16.22 15.55
C ASP A 89 -1.93 -17.16 15.62
N ARG A 90 -2.93 -16.75 16.41
CA ARG A 90 -4.22 -17.44 16.52
C ARG A 90 -5.33 -16.54 16.04
N TYR A 91 -6.25 -17.14 15.29
CA TYR A 91 -7.35 -16.44 14.64
C TYR A 91 -8.15 -15.57 15.62
N ASP A 92 -8.53 -16.13 16.78
CA ASP A 92 -9.29 -15.43 17.84
C ASP A 92 -8.49 -14.29 18.48
N ARG A 93 -7.17 -14.42 18.56
CA ARG A 93 -6.28 -13.40 19.11
C ARG A 93 -6.11 -12.23 18.16
N VAL A 94 -5.94 -12.51 16.87
CA VAL A 94 -5.88 -11.47 15.85
C VAL A 94 -7.22 -10.72 15.77
N GLN A 95 -8.35 -11.44 15.69
CA GLN A 95 -9.66 -10.79 15.65
C GLN A 95 -9.94 -9.94 16.90
N GLY A 96 -9.68 -10.48 18.10
CA GLY A 96 -9.89 -9.74 19.33
C GLY A 96 -9.01 -8.49 19.44
N ALA A 97 -7.77 -8.55 18.94
CA ALA A 97 -6.91 -7.36 18.89
C ALA A 97 -7.46 -6.31 17.93
N LEU A 98 -7.83 -6.70 16.70
CA LEU A 98 -8.38 -5.78 15.73
C LEU A 98 -9.67 -5.12 16.24
N ASP A 99 -10.64 -5.91 16.72
CA ASP A 99 -11.93 -5.43 17.24
C ASP A 99 -11.75 -4.44 18.41
N ASN A 100 -10.86 -4.77 19.35
CA ASN A 100 -10.56 -3.87 20.48
C ASN A 100 -9.92 -2.56 20.02
N LEU A 101 -9.01 -2.62 19.04
CA LEU A 101 -8.24 -1.46 18.60
C LEU A 101 -9.05 -0.54 17.69
N THR A 102 -9.88 -1.10 16.80
CA THR A 102 -10.77 -0.31 15.93
C THR A 102 -11.90 0.36 16.70
N GLY A 103 -12.21 -0.10 17.92
CA GLY A 103 -13.18 0.54 18.81
C GLY A 103 -12.60 1.66 19.70
N ARG A 104 -11.32 2.03 19.56
CA ARG A 104 -10.69 3.06 20.39
C ARG A 104 -10.75 4.43 19.72
N ASP A 105 -11.15 5.43 20.49
CA ASP A 105 -11.23 6.84 20.03
C ASP A 105 -9.85 7.45 19.66
N ASP A 106 -8.75 6.89 20.16
CA ASP A 106 -7.38 7.33 19.86
C ASP A 106 -6.72 6.54 18.71
N VAL A 107 -7.45 5.66 18.02
CA VAL A 107 -6.93 4.81 16.94
C VAL A 107 -7.75 4.99 15.66
N ALA A 108 -7.15 5.68 14.68
CA ALA A 108 -7.72 5.85 13.34
C ALA A 108 -7.13 4.88 12.30
N ALA A 109 -6.01 4.21 12.64
CA ALA A 109 -5.47 3.13 11.82
C ALA A 109 -4.82 2.02 12.66
N VAL A 110 -4.92 0.78 12.18
CA VAL A 110 -4.23 -0.39 12.71
C VAL A 110 -3.33 -0.97 11.62
N ILE A 111 -2.03 -1.09 11.91
CA ILE A 111 -1.06 -1.74 11.03
C ILE A 111 -0.57 -3.01 11.71
N THR A 112 -0.84 -4.15 11.09
CA THR A 112 -0.38 -5.45 11.58
C THR A 112 0.82 -5.95 10.78
N THR A 113 1.74 -6.65 11.43
CA THR A 113 2.84 -7.37 10.76
C THR A 113 2.83 -8.85 11.14
N GLY A 114 3.04 -9.73 10.16
CA GLY A 114 3.16 -11.17 10.41
C GLY A 114 1.86 -11.97 10.28
N GLY A 115 1.98 -13.29 10.27
CA GLY A 115 0.85 -14.23 10.12
C GLY A 115 0.12 -14.17 8.77
N THR A 116 0.76 -13.67 7.70
CA THR A 116 0.15 -13.54 6.36
C THR A 116 0.69 -14.53 5.32
N GLY A 117 1.60 -15.43 5.69
CA GLY A 117 2.17 -16.45 4.80
C GLY A 117 1.18 -17.54 4.36
N VAL A 118 1.66 -18.74 4.06
CA VAL A 118 0.84 -19.86 3.55
C VAL A 118 0.88 -21.10 4.45
N THR A 119 1.37 -20.94 5.68
CA THR A 119 1.40 -22.00 6.69
C THR A 119 0.08 -22.02 7.49
N PRO A 120 -0.22 -23.11 8.22
CA PRO A 120 -1.45 -23.19 9.02
C PRO A 120 -1.58 -22.10 10.10
N ASP A 121 -0.45 -21.56 10.57
CA ASP A 121 -0.41 -20.51 11.59
C ASP A 121 -0.56 -19.10 10.97
N ASP A 122 -0.49 -18.98 9.64
CA ASP A 122 -0.70 -17.72 8.93
C ASP A 122 -2.18 -17.38 8.82
N VAL A 123 -2.74 -16.83 9.90
CA VAL A 123 -4.17 -16.56 10.06
C VAL A 123 -4.57 -15.09 9.92
N THR A 124 -3.62 -14.15 9.84
CA THR A 124 -3.88 -12.70 9.97
C THR A 124 -4.87 -12.19 8.92
N VAL A 125 -4.68 -12.56 7.65
CA VAL A 125 -5.56 -12.14 6.54
C VAL A 125 -6.96 -12.72 6.69
N ASP A 126 -7.04 -13.98 7.08
CA ASP A 126 -8.30 -14.70 7.23
C ASP A 126 -9.08 -14.21 8.45
N ALA A 127 -8.39 -13.76 9.49
CA ALA A 127 -8.98 -13.13 10.68
C ALA A 127 -9.45 -11.70 10.43
N ALA A 128 -8.69 -10.90 9.66
CA ALA A 128 -8.98 -9.49 9.41
C ALA A 128 -10.14 -9.29 8.42
N ARG A 129 -10.14 -10.00 7.28
CA ARG A 129 -11.11 -9.79 6.20
C ARG A 129 -12.58 -9.84 6.61
N PRO A 130 -13.03 -10.77 7.47
CA PRO A 130 -14.42 -10.81 7.92
C PRO A 130 -14.85 -9.60 8.76
N LEU A 131 -13.90 -8.80 9.26
CA LEU A 131 -14.18 -7.59 10.03
C LEU A 131 -14.35 -6.35 9.16
N PHE A 132 -13.90 -6.40 7.90
CA PHE A 132 -13.96 -5.24 7.01
C PHE A 132 -15.40 -4.92 6.63
N ASP A 133 -15.85 -3.70 6.97
CA ASP A 133 -17.05 -3.11 6.39
C ASP A 133 -16.84 -2.84 4.90
N MET A 134 -15.61 -2.46 4.55
CA MET A 134 -15.16 -2.20 3.18
C MET A 134 -13.74 -2.71 2.98
N GLU A 135 -13.52 -3.59 2.00
CA GLU A 135 -12.18 -4.01 1.60
C GLU A 135 -11.53 -2.94 0.70
N LEU A 136 -10.23 -2.71 0.88
CA LEU A 136 -9.39 -1.84 0.06
C LEU A 136 -8.48 -2.71 -0.84
N PRO A 137 -9.00 -3.33 -1.91
CA PRO A 137 -8.24 -4.31 -2.69
C PRO A 137 -6.97 -3.73 -3.33
N GLY A 138 -7.00 -2.44 -3.68
CA GLY A 138 -5.87 -1.72 -4.27
C GLY A 138 -4.61 -1.75 -3.39
N PHE A 139 -4.74 -1.78 -2.07
CA PHE A 139 -3.58 -1.88 -1.17
C PHE A 139 -2.79 -3.19 -1.39
N GLY A 140 -3.49 -4.32 -1.39
CA GLY A 140 -2.84 -5.62 -1.60
C GLY A 140 -2.28 -5.77 -3.01
N GLU A 141 -2.94 -5.18 -4.01
CA GLU A 141 -2.46 -5.15 -5.40
C GLU A 141 -1.18 -4.33 -5.54
N GLU A 142 -1.16 -3.12 -4.99
CA GLU A 142 -0.03 -2.21 -5.05
C GLU A 142 1.17 -2.76 -4.29
N PHE A 143 0.93 -3.32 -3.09
CA PHE A 143 1.95 -4.02 -2.32
C PHE A 143 2.62 -5.12 -3.13
N ARG A 144 1.82 -5.94 -3.84
CA ARG A 144 2.36 -7.00 -4.69
C ARG A 144 3.08 -6.48 -5.92
N ARG A 145 2.57 -5.41 -6.53
CA ARG A 145 3.19 -4.77 -7.70
C ARG A 145 4.59 -4.26 -7.37
N ARG A 146 4.75 -3.55 -6.25
CA ARG A 146 6.06 -3.04 -5.79
C ARG A 146 7.01 -4.15 -5.36
N SER A 147 6.50 -5.10 -4.56
CA SER A 147 7.30 -6.23 -4.07
C SER A 147 7.81 -7.16 -5.19
N ALA A 148 7.14 -7.22 -6.34
CA ALA A 148 7.49 -8.13 -7.44
C ALA A 148 8.91 -7.92 -7.97
N ALA A 149 9.44 -6.69 -7.93
CA ALA A 149 10.80 -6.39 -8.35
C ALA A 149 11.85 -7.07 -7.46
N ASP A 150 11.58 -7.16 -6.15
CA ASP A 150 12.51 -7.68 -5.16
C ASP A 150 12.43 -9.19 -5.00
N ILE A 151 11.21 -9.74 -4.99
CA ILE A 151 11.00 -11.15 -4.63
C ILE A 151 10.50 -12.03 -5.79
N GLY A 152 10.24 -11.43 -6.96
CA GLY A 152 9.82 -12.15 -8.16
C GLY A 152 8.58 -13.01 -7.94
N THR A 153 8.62 -14.27 -8.40
CA THR A 153 7.49 -15.20 -8.31
C THR A 153 7.12 -15.61 -6.88
N LYS A 154 7.98 -15.33 -5.88
CA LYS A 154 7.65 -15.55 -4.46
C LYS A 154 6.45 -14.72 -4.01
N ILE A 155 6.09 -13.68 -4.76
CA ILE A 155 4.93 -12.84 -4.49
C ILE A 155 3.61 -13.62 -4.45
N ILE A 156 3.54 -14.79 -5.09
CA ILE A 156 2.38 -15.68 -5.04
C ILE A 156 2.01 -16.07 -3.60
N GLY A 157 3.00 -16.18 -2.70
CA GLY A 157 2.80 -16.50 -1.28
C GLY A 157 2.64 -15.29 -0.36
N SER A 158 2.65 -14.06 -0.90
CA SER A 158 2.59 -12.83 -0.09
C SER A 158 1.18 -12.28 -0.03
N ARG A 159 0.58 -12.30 1.16
CA ARG A 159 -0.83 -11.89 1.36
C ARG A 159 -0.97 -10.61 2.18
N ALA A 160 -0.67 -9.46 1.61
CA ALA A 160 -1.08 -8.19 2.19
C ALA A 160 -2.58 -7.91 1.91
N THR A 161 -3.31 -7.35 2.88
CA THR A 161 -4.71 -6.94 2.73
C THR A 161 -5.00 -5.68 3.55
N GLY A 162 -6.01 -4.93 3.18
CA GLY A 162 -6.44 -3.75 3.91
C GLY A 162 -7.93 -3.48 3.76
N GLY A 163 -8.49 -2.72 4.68
CA GLY A 163 -9.92 -2.43 4.75
C GLY A 163 -10.26 -1.36 5.77
N VAL A 164 -11.55 -1.06 5.89
CA VAL A 164 -12.13 -0.19 6.92
C VAL A 164 -12.98 -1.03 7.87
N VAL A 165 -12.85 -0.78 9.17
CA VAL A 165 -13.62 -1.40 10.26
C VAL A 165 -14.10 -0.30 11.20
N GLY A 166 -15.41 -0.04 11.27
CA GLY A 166 -15.99 0.95 12.18
C GLY A 166 -15.46 2.37 11.99
N GLY A 167 -15.01 2.73 10.78
CA GLY A 167 -14.35 4.01 10.50
C GLY A 167 -12.83 4.03 10.74
N THR A 168 -12.24 2.94 11.22
CA THR A 168 -10.79 2.79 11.41
C THR A 168 -10.18 2.01 10.24
N LEU A 169 -9.03 2.47 9.74
CA LEU A 169 -8.28 1.76 8.71
C LEU A 169 -7.57 0.54 9.30
N VAL A 170 -7.55 -0.58 8.58
CA VAL A 170 -6.79 -1.77 8.97
C VAL A 170 -5.93 -2.23 7.80
N PHE A 171 -4.63 -2.38 8.03
CA PHE A 171 -3.67 -2.90 7.06
C PHE A 171 -2.91 -4.11 7.64
N CYS A 172 -2.79 -5.17 6.86
CA CYS A 172 -2.07 -6.38 7.22
C CYS A 172 -0.87 -6.60 6.31
N LEU A 173 0.33 -6.55 6.89
CA LEU A 173 1.60 -6.69 6.20
C LEU A 173 2.30 -8.01 6.54
N PRO A 174 3.15 -8.54 5.65
CA PRO A 174 4.06 -9.64 5.98
C PRO A 174 5.02 -9.29 7.13
N GLY A 175 5.47 -10.32 7.86
CA GLY A 175 6.28 -10.14 9.07
C GLY A 175 7.78 -9.86 8.86
N SER A 176 8.26 -9.82 7.62
CA SER A 176 9.65 -9.42 7.34
C SER A 176 9.78 -7.90 7.39
N GLU A 177 10.86 -7.40 7.99
CA GLU A 177 11.17 -5.97 8.09
C GLU A 177 11.06 -5.25 6.73
N HIS A 178 11.69 -5.80 5.68
CA HIS A 178 11.62 -5.24 4.32
C HIS A 178 10.18 -5.04 3.80
N ALA A 179 9.33 -6.05 4.00
CA ALA A 179 7.92 -5.96 3.59
C ALA A 179 7.13 -4.95 4.42
N ALA A 180 7.40 -4.88 5.72
CA ALA A 180 6.76 -3.93 6.62
C ALA A 180 7.14 -2.49 6.26
N THR A 181 8.43 -2.23 5.98
CA THR A 181 8.94 -0.94 5.51
C THR A 181 8.32 -0.55 4.17
N LEU A 182 8.37 -1.43 3.16
CA LEU A 182 7.76 -1.15 1.85
C LEU A 182 6.28 -0.84 1.96
N GLY A 183 5.54 -1.65 2.72
CA GLY A 183 4.11 -1.44 2.89
C GLY A 183 3.77 -0.14 3.63
N THR A 184 4.54 0.19 4.66
CA THR A 184 4.28 1.38 5.49
C THR A 184 4.73 2.65 4.78
N ASP A 185 5.99 2.74 4.39
CA ASP A 185 6.60 3.96 3.85
C ASP A 185 6.08 4.32 2.48
N GLU A 186 5.91 3.32 1.61
CA GLU A 186 5.65 3.58 0.20
C GLU A 186 4.18 3.54 -0.19
N ILE A 187 3.32 3.03 0.69
CA ILE A 187 1.90 2.76 0.37
C ILE A 187 0.97 3.33 1.45
N ILE A 188 1.15 2.96 2.71
CA ILE A 188 0.21 3.38 3.77
C ILE A 188 0.39 4.85 4.10
N LEU A 189 1.59 5.28 4.49
CA LEU A 189 1.84 6.64 4.96
C LEU A 189 1.47 7.74 3.95
N PRO A 190 1.73 7.60 2.63
CA PRO A 190 1.30 8.59 1.65
C PRO A 190 -0.21 8.85 1.62
N GLU A 191 -1.02 7.84 1.96
CA GLU A 191 -2.48 7.90 1.88
C GLU A 191 -3.16 7.98 3.26
N LEU A 192 -2.40 7.81 4.35
CA LEU A 192 -2.93 7.55 5.68
C LEU A 192 -3.85 8.67 6.18
N ALA A 193 -3.40 9.92 6.08
CA ALA A 193 -4.17 11.08 6.54
C ALA A 193 -5.46 11.28 5.74
N HIS A 194 -5.38 11.14 4.41
CA HIS A 194 -6.52 11.30 3.53
C HIS A 194 -7.58 10.22 3.76
N LEU A 195 -7.15 8.95 3.79
CA LEU A 195 -8.04 7.82 4.00
C LEU A 195 -8.66 7.81 5.41
N ALA A 196 -7.92 8.24 6.43
CA ALA A 196 -8.44 8.33 7.80
C ALA A 196 -9.55 9.38 7.92
N GLY A 197 -9.39 10.53 7.23
CA GLY A 197 -10.45 11.53 7.11
C GLY A 197 -11.73 10.98 6.49
N LEU A 198 -11.60 10.38 5.30
CA LEU A 198 -12.72 9.78 4.58
C LEU A 198 -13.42 8.68 5.38
N ALA A 199 -12.67 7.81 6.05
CA ALA A 199 -13.22 6.71 6.83
C ALA A 199 -13.96 7.20 8.08
N GLY A 200 -13.45 8.25 8.74
CA GLY A 200 -14.05 8.84 9.94
C GLY A 200 -15.41 9.51 9.70
N HIS A 201 -15.64 10.06 8.51
CA HIS A 201 -16.91 10.71 8.16
C HIS A 201 -18.12 9.75 8.04
N ASN A 202 -17.89 8.45 7.87
CA ASN A 202 -18.98 7.47 7.77
C ASN A 202 -19.67 7.14 9.10
N THR A 203 -19.11 7.57 10.24
CA THR A 203 -19.66 7.27 11.57
C THR A 203 -20.74 8.28 12.01
N ASP A 204 -20.89 9.40 11.29
CA ASP A 204 -21.83 10.49 11.60
C ASP A 204 -23.18 10.41 10.87
N ALA A 205 -23.47 9.32 10.14
CA ALA A 205 -24.67 9.17 9.29
C ALA A 205 -25.74 8.20 9.84
#